data_AF-D4CBD2-F1
#
_entry.id   AF-D4CBD2-F1
#
_cell.length_a   1.000
_cell.length_b   1.000
_cell.length_c   1.000
_cell.angle_alpha   90.00
_cell.angle_beta   90.00
_cell.angle_gamma   90.00
#
_symmetry.space_group_name_H-M   'P 1'
#
loop_
_entity.id
_entity.type
_entity.pdbx_description
1 polymer ?
#
loop_
_entity_poly.entity_id
_entity_poly.type
_entity_poly.pdbx_seq_one_letter_code
_entity_poly.pdbx_strand_id
1 'polypeptide(L)'
;MMKRCPKYAYIAVFAVFYLFLLMQFGKVFIYYDDYGYLSLSYGTNIPVAGADYGFSDLLAFIKGHYVNSNGRLLYMFLYCFVHMIGGIRGVQVFMATAVLAVLVMIFLTVQKMLEGSLSAGEVCGEEQQGKSAGLTPFGKILLAAFLCLLYGTLGIMLQRMGTYWYAASFIYVVPAVSFLGFALCFYRTALYGPGEKPGLIRAGACVLLGFLAAWSQEQWFVTTVSFAVICLVYKFLRNRRLRIYDGLTFAACAAGGLIIILSPAVSARMNSEGNAAFASLSFFGKLGRNIPLLMNLFFSGDNLRYLLFFFPVMILLGLVMARQAGGRGRAGAALHLAFSGISAAVFAGYLMKQKLSVFPPGNYSGAAANLLLIYIAFCFVEVILFYRKENQPFGAFVFSAAVLSVGSAAIVPEVPLRIFYPFLYLSWLLFAYLYGKALLREAGRLPVVSLAALLYLSAVSIPNLRNIYQGYRSNYEVLMYDDAVFKESARAIKNGADIDSIEVYELPDLLCKNEVVYDENFSFMIVWMREYYDLPEDVEFDYRPFPGMEAFRSQTRP
;
A
#
# COMPACT_ATOMS: atom_id res chain seq x y z
N MET A 1 -4.85 -10.05 -41.88
CA MET A 1 -3.39 -9.81 -41.71
C MET A 1 -3.18 -9.07 -40.38
N MET A 2 -3.08 -9.78 -39.23
CA MET A 2 -2.82 -9.13 -37.94
C MET A 2 -1.35 -8.69 -37.90
N LYS A 3 -1.10 -7.37 -37.90
CA LYS A 3 0.23 -6.80 -37.64
C LYS A 3 0.79 -7.44 -36.37
N ARG A 4 1.99 -8.03 -36.45
CA ARG A 4 2.68 -8.65 -35.31
C ARG A 4 2.72 -7.65 -34.16
N CYS A 5 2.01 -7.94 -33.08
CA CYS A 5 2.04 -7.12 -31.88
C CYS A 5 3.45 -7.23 -31.27
N PRO A 6 4.17 -6.11 -31.01
CA PRO A 6 5.54 -6.17 -30.56
C PRO A 6 5.63 -6.87 -29.20
N LYS A 7 6.66 -7.72 -29.02
CA LYS A 7 6.90 -8.54 -27.83
C LYS A 7 6.90 -7.75 -26.51
N TYR A 8 7.23 -6.45 -26.58
CA TYR A 8 7.38 -5.54 -25.44
C TYR A 8 6.33 -4.42 -25.41
N ALA A 9 5.23 -4.53 -26.15
CA ALA A 9 4.17 -3.52 -26.19
C ALA A 9 3.54 -3.21 -24.81
N TYR A 10 3.61 -4.13 -23.85
CA TYR A 10 3.17 -3.89 -22.47
C TYR A 10 3.97 -2.77 -21.77
N ILE A 11 5.19 -2.47 -22.21
CA ILE A 11 5.99 -1.35 -21.68
C ILE A 11 5.30 -0.02 -22.00
N ALA A 12 4.67 0.12 -23.16
CA ALA A 12 3.93 1.32 -23.51
C ALA A 12 2.72 1.54 -22.58
N VAL A 13 2.06 0.46 -22.12
CA VAL A 13 0.97 0.54 -21.13
C VAL A 13 1.48 1.11 -19.81
N PHE A 14 2.59 0.58 -19.29
CA PHE A 14 3.21 1.10 -18.08
C PHE A 14 3.73 2.53 -18.25
N ALA A 15 4.26 2.89 -19.43
CA ALA A 15 4.71 4.24 -19.72
C ALA A 15 3.55 5.24 -19.72
N VAL A 16 2.42 4.92 -20.36
CA VAL A 16 1.21 5.75 -20.33
C VAL A 16 0.68 5.89 -18.90
N PHE A 17 0.66 4.79 -18.14
CA PHE A 17 0.25 4.84 -16.75
C PHE A 17 1.21 5.67 -15.88
N TYR A 18 2.52 5.58 -16.14
CA TYR A 18 3.51 6.38 -15.43
C TYR A 18 3.37 7.89 -15.73
N LEU A 19 3.07 8.26 -16.97
CA LEU A 19 2.73 9.64 -17.32
C LEU A 19 1.50 10.12 -16.52
N PHE A 20 0.47 9.29 -16.40
CA PHE A 20 -0.67 9.58 -15.53
C PHE A 20 -0.24 9.76 -14.06
N LEU A 21 0.59 8.88 -13.51
CA LEU A 21 1.09 9.02 -12.13
C LEU A 21 1.88 10.31 -11.94
N LEU A 22 2.74 10.69 -12.90
CA LEU A 22 3.49 11.95 -12.84
C LEU A 22 2.57 13.17 -12.87
N MET A 23 1.48 13.11 -13.64
CA MET A 23 0.45 14.15 -13.62
C MET A 23 -0.29 14.18 -12.29
N GLN A 24 -0.70 13.02 -11.76
CA GLN A 24 -1.43 12.88 -10.51
C GLN A 24 -0.62 13.36 -9.31
N PHE A 25 0.56 12.79 -9.08
CA PHE A 25 1.44 13.20 -7.98
C PHE A 25 1.93 14.63 -8.16
N GLY A 26 2.06 15.10 -9.41
CA GLY A 26 2.33 16.51 -9.70
C GLY A 26 1.27 17.51 -9.20
N LYS A 27 0.12 17.03 -8.70
CA LYS A 27 -0.95 17.83 -8.07
C LYS A 27 -1.13 17.53 -6.58
N VAL A 28 -0.33 16.63 -6.02
CA VAL A 28 -0.34 16.33 -4.59
C VAL A 28 0.71 17.20 -3.91
N PHE A 29 0.27 17.99 -2.94
CA PHE A 29 1.12 18.86 -2.13
C PHE A 29 1.49 18.21 -0.79
N ILE A 30 2.12 18.96 0.11
CA ILE A 30 2.42 18.55 1.49
C ILE A 30 1.22 18.87 2.39
N TYR A 31 0.94 18.00 3.36
CA TYR A 31 -0.18 18.16 4.29
C TYR A 31 0.19 17.71 5.70
N TYR A 32 -0.60 18.13 6.69
CA TYR A 32 -0.50 17.60 8.05
C TYR A 32 0.92 17.69 8.63
N ASP A 33 1.47 16.58 9.11
CA ASP A 33 2.82 16.49 9.66
C ASP A 33 3.93 16.50 8.60
N ASP A 34 3.63 16.53 7.30
CA ASP A 34 4.64 16.72 6.25
C ASP A 34 5.42 18.02 6.51
N TYR A 35 4.77 19.10 6.95
CA TYR A 35 5.44 20.35 7.30
C TYR A 35 6.52 20.13 8.36
N GLY A 36 6.19 19.40 9.44
CA GLY A 36 7.13 19.13 10.53
C GLY A 36 8.26 18.18 10.13
N TYR A 37 7.99 17.20 9.27
CA TYR A 37 9.07 16.32 8.75
C TYR A 37 10.00 17.07 7.81
N LEU A 38 9.46 17.96 6.98
CA LEU A 38 10.25 18.69 5.99
C LEU A 38 10.96 19.92 6.57
N SER A 39 10.59 20.38 7.76
CA SER A 39 11.33 21.39 8.52
C SER A 39 12.16 20.78 9.65
N LEU A 40 12.26 19.44 9.72
CA LEU A 40 12.94 18.70 10.80
C LEU A 40 12.49 19.10 12.22
N SER A 41 11.23 19.51 12.39
CA SER A 41 10.62 19.93 13.67
C SER A 41 9.64 18.90 14.26
N TYR A 42 9.32 17.84 13.51
CA TYR A 42 8.37 16.81 13.96
C TYR A 42 8.93 15.94 15.10
N GLY A 43 8.49 16.24 16.32
CA GLY A 43 8.84 15.52 17.56
C GLY A 43 10.31 15.61 17.97
N THR A 44 11.13 16.27 17.18
CA THR A 44 12.49 16.74 17.50
C THR A 44 12.60 18.07 16.80
N ASN A 45 12.95 19.15 17.50
CA ASN A 45 13.15 20.44 16.88
C ASN A 45 14.64 20.63 16.58
N ILE A 46 15.03 20.46 15.32
CA ILE A 46 16.39 20.78 14.85
C ILE A 46 16.38 22.24 14.40
N PRO A 47 17.30 23.11 14.89
CA PRO A 47 17.28 24.53 14.57
C PRO A 47 17.76 24.76 13.13
N VAL A 48 16.84 24.67 12.17
CA VAL A 48 17.07 24.92 10.75
C VAL A 48 16.12 26.02 10.26
N ALA A 49 16.57 26.82 9.31
CA ALA A 49 15.77 27.88 8.74
C ALA A 49 14.83 27.30 7.67
N GLY A 50 13.57 27.06 8.03
CA GLY A 50 12.61 26.52 7.08
C GLY A 50 12.87 25.06 6.73
N ALA A 51 12.85 24.77 5.44
CA ALA A 51 13.22 23.47 4.88
C ALA A 51 14.67 23.41 4.35
N ASP A 52 15.52 24.38 4.72
CA ASP A 52 16.93 24.44 4.30
C ASP A 52 17.83 23.75 5.33
N TYR A 53 18.07 22.46 5.12
CA TYR A 53 18.88 21.63 6.02
C TYR A 53 19.88 20.76 5.26
N GLY A 54 21.01 20.48 5.91
CA GLY A 54 22.05 19.61 5.38
C GLY A 54 21.88 18.14 5.80
N PHE A 55 22.79 17.30 5.30
CA PHE A 55 22.81 15.88 5.64
C PHE A 55 23.06 15.62 7.14
N SER A 56 23.88 16.44 7.79
CA SER A 56 24.16 16.34 9.23
C SER A 56 22.91 16.59 10.07
N ASP A 57 22.11 17.58 9.69
CA ASP A 57 20.88 17.97 10.38
C ASP A 57 19.84 16.88 10.23
N LEU A 58 19.75 16.28 9.05
CA LEU A 58 18.90 15.12 8.81
C LEU A 58 19.31 13.92 9.69
N LEU A 59 20.60 13.63 9.84
CA LEU A 59 21.05 12.56 10.75
C LEU A 59 20.73 12.87 12.22
N ALA A 60 20.88 14.13 12.64
CA ALA A 60 20.50 14.58 13.97
C ALA A 60 18.99 14.44 14.20
N PHE A 61 18.18 14.83 13.22
CA PHE A 61 16.73 14.66 13.22
C PHE A 61 16.35 13.19 13.39
N ILE A 62 16.89 12.28 12.58
CA ILE A 62 16.56 10.85 12.66
C ILE A 62 16.95 10.25 14.03
N LYS A 63 18.07 10.68 14.60
CA LYS A 63 18.47 10.27 15.96
C LYS A 63 17.46 10.77 17.01
N GLY A 64 17.03 12.02 16.94
CA GLY A 64 16.01 12.56 17.85
C GLY A 64 14.65 11.91 17.65
N HIS A 65 14.24 11.72 16.39
CA HIS A 65 12.97 11.09 16.00
C HIS A 65 12.84 9.68 16.58
N TYR A 66 13.95 8.92 16.61
CA TYR A 66 13.99 7.59 17.25
C TYR A 66 13.65 7.61 18.74
N VAL A 67 14.12 8.65 19.46
CA VAL A 67 13.96 8.78 20.91
C VAL A 67 12.59 9.36 21.24
N ASN A 68 12.13 10.33 20.45
CA ASN A 68 11.00 11.19 20.83
C ASN A 68 9.69 10.91 20.07
N SER A 69 9.74 10.30 18.88
CA SER A 69 8.55 10.15 18.03
C SER A 69 8.18 8.70 17.70
N ASN A 70 9.03 7.97 16.96
CA ASN A 70 8.86 6.55 16.65
C ASN A 70 10.13 5.94 16.02
N GLY A 71 10.19 4.61 15.93
CA GLY A 71 11.32 3.87 15.35
C GLY A 71 11.29 3.67 13.83
N ARG A 72 10.38 4.32 13.08
CA ARG A 72 10.20 4.16 11.62
C ARG A 72 11.19 5.03 10.84
N LEU A 73 12.48 4.76 11.05
CA LEU A 73 13.55 5.67 10.63
C LEU A 73 13.87 5.63 9.14
N LEU A 74 13.98 4.44 8.53
CA LEU A 74 14.55 4.28 7.19
C LEU A 74 13.79 5.05 6.11
N TYR A 75 12.48 4.88 6.03
CA TYR A 75 11.68 5.51 4.98
C TYR A 75 11.34 6.95 5.31
N MET A 76 11.41 7.36 6.58
CA MET A 76 11.36 8.76 6.98
C MET A 76 12.63 9.50 6.60
N PHE A 77 13.79 8.90 6.85
CA PHE A 77 15.06 9.41 6.35
C PHE A 77 15.02 9.54 4.83
N LEU A 78 14.54 8.51 4.11
CA LEU A 78 14.42 8.55 2.65
C LEU A 78 13.47 9.66 2.18
N TYR A 79 12.37 9.91 2.88
CA TYR A 79 11.44 10.99 2.57
C TYR A 79 12.12 12.37 2.64
N CYS A 80 12.69 12.69 3.79
CA CYS A 80 13.40 13.96 3.99
C CYS A 80 14.60 14.07 3.05
N PHE A 81 15.37 13.00 2.83
CA PHE A 81 16.51 12.99 1.91
C PHE A 81 16.11 13.27 0.45
N VAL A 82 15.00 12.69 -0.02
CA VAL A 82 14.48 12.96 -1.37
C VAL A 82 14.02 14.42 -1.49
N HIS A 83 13.38 14.96 -0.45
CA HIS A 83 13.01 16.38 -0.41
C HIS A 83 14.25 17.29 -0.41
N MET A 84 15.28 16.98 0.39
CA MET A 84 16.52 17.75 0.46
C MET A 84 17.19 17.89 -0.92
N ILE A 85 17.15 16.85 -1.77
CA ILE A 85 17.81 16.87 -3.10
C ILE A 85 16.91 17.48 -4.18
N GLY A 86 15.60 17.20 -4.14
CA GLY A 86 14.69 17.51 -5.26
C GLY A 86 13.49 18.38 -4.92
N GLY A 87 13.39 18.86 -3.68
CA GLY A 87 12.21 19.52 -3.12
C GLY A 87 10.94 18.66 -3.23
N ILE A 88 9.79 19.31 -3.12
CA ILE A 88 8.47 18.67 -3.31
C ILE A 88 8.40 17.96 -4.67
N ARG A 89 9.00 18.52 -5.73
CA ARG A 89 8.97 17.89 -7.06
C ARG A 89 9.72 16.55 -7.08
N GLY A 90 10.84 16.45 -6.38
CA GLY A 90 11.58 15.21 -6.17
C GLY A 90 10.73 14.15 -5.48
N VAL A 91 10.03 14.53 -4.40
CA VAL A 91 9.10 13.66 -3.66
C VAL A 91 7.97 13.16 -4.57
N GLN A 92 7.35 14.04 -5.34
CA GLN A 92 6.28 13.71 -6.29
C GLN A 92 6.73 12.66 -7.34
N VAL A 93 7.90 12.88 -7.96
CA VAL A 93 8.46 11.96 -8.97
C VAL A 93 8.86 10.63 -8.33
N PHE A 94 9.46 10.67 -7.14
CA PHE A 94 9.82 9.47 -6.39
C PHE A 94 8.60 8.62 -6.10
N MET A 95 7.52 9.22 -5.59
CA MET A 95 6.30 8.48 -5.27
C MET A 95 5.60 7.91 -6.50
N ALA A 96 5.53 8.66 -7.60
CA ALA A 96 5.06 8.13 -8.89
C ALA A 96 5.89 6.91 -9.33
N THR A 97 7.21 6.98 -9.15
CA THR A 97 8.12 5.88 -9.49
C THR A 97 7.93 4.68 -8.57
N ALA A 98 7.75 4.90 -7.26
CA ALA A 98 7.54 3.83 -6.28
C ALA A 98 6.25 3.04 -6.56
N VAL A 99 5.13 3.74 -6.83
CA VAL A 99 3.86 3.09 -7.20
C VAL A 99 4.01 2.27 -8.48
N LEU A 100 4.67 2.84 -9.51
CA LEU A 100 4.94 2.11 -10.75
C LEU A 100 5.81 0.86 -10.48
N ALA A 101 6.85 0.98 -9.67
CA ALA A 101 7.76 -0.11 -9.34
C ALA A 101 7.03 -1.28 -8.66
N VAL A 102 6.10 -1.00 -7.74
CA VAL A 102 5.24 -2.03 -7.13
C VAL A 102 4.45 -2.79 -8.19
N LEU A 103 3.76 -2.08 -9.09
CA LEU A 103 2.95 -2.72 -10.15
C LEU A 103 3.80 -3.52 -11.13
N VAL A 104 4.95 -3.00 -11.54
CA VAL A 104 5.88 -3.69 -12.45
C VAL A 104 6.44 -4.94 -11.78
N MET A 105 6.78 -4.89 -10.49
CA MET A 105 7.27 -6.08 -9.78
C MET A 105 6.19 -7.14 -9.60
N ILE A 106 4.94 -6.75 -9.32
CA ILE A 106 3.81 -7.68 -9.31
C ILE A 106 3.65 -8.31 -10.70
N PHE A 107 3.67 -7.51 -11.77
CA PHE A 107 3.59 -8.00 -13.15
C PHE A 107 4.67 -9.03 -13.47
N LEU A 108 5.93 -8.71 -13.20
CA LEU A 108 7.07 -9.61 -13.46
C LEU A 108 6.98 -10.90 -12.62
N THR A 109 6.47 -10.78 -11.40
CA THR A 109 6.28 -11.93 -10.50
C THR A 109 5.17 -12.84 -11.01
N VAL A 110 4.03 -12.29 -11.40
CA VAL A 110 2.92 -13.06 -12.00
C VAL A 110 3.35 -13.75 -13.28
N GLN A 111 4.13 -13.08 -14.15
CA GLN A 111 4.68 -13.73 -15.34
C GLN A 111 5.51 -14.96 -14.99
N LYS A 112 6.42 -14.84 -14.02
CA LYS A 112 7.22 -15.98 -13.54
C LYS A 112 6.37 -17.09 -12.95
N MET A 113 5.29 -16.76 -12.23
CA MET A 113 4.34 -17.76 -11.70
C MET A 113 3.63 -18.49 -12.86
N LEU A 114 3.12 -17.77 -13.86
CA LEU A 114 2.41 -18.33 -15.01
C LEU A 114 3.29 -19.19 -15.92
N GLU A 115 4.58 -18.84 -16.05
CA GLU A 115 5.59 -19.60 -16.78
C GLU A 115 6.01 -20.88 -16.03
N GLY A 116 5.63 -21.02 -14.76
CA GLY A 116 5.99 -22.15 -13.90
C GLY A 116 7.30 -21.95 -13.13
N SER A 117 7.98 -20.82 -13.30
CA SER A 117 9.32 -20.56 -12.78
C SER A 117 9.42 -20.25 -11.28
N LEU A 118 8.30 -20.36 -10.57
CA LEU A 118 8.20 -20.27 -9.11
C LEU A 118 7.45 -21.49 -8.53
N SER A 119 7.14 -22.47 -9.37
CA SER A 119 6.46 -23.69 -8.95
C SER A 119 7.37 -24.56 -8.09
N ALA A 120 6.78 -25.44 -7.27
CA ALA A 120 7.57 -26.30 -6.39
C ALA A 120 8.45 -27.30 -7.16
N GLY A 121 8.12 -27.61 -8.42
CA GLY A 121 8.85 -28.57 -9.26
C GLY A 121 10.26 -28.11 -9.67
N GLU A 122 10.41 -26.87 -10.17
CA GLU A 122 11.73 -26.30 -10.47
C GLU A 122 12.62 -26.16 -9.23
N VAL A 123 12.00 -25.96 -8.07
CA VAL A 123 12.64 -25.88 -6.76
C VAL A 123 13.08 -27.28 -6.26
N CYS A 124 12.55 -28.37 -6.81
CA CYS A 124 12.75 -29.75 -6.33
C CYS A 124 13.78 -30.58 -7.10
N GLY A 125 14.42 -30.06 -8.16
CA GLY A 125 15.42 -30.82 -8.91
C GLY A 125 14.86 -32.03 -9.67
N GLU A 126 13.53 -32.20 -9.70
CA GLU A 126 12.86 -33.08 -10.64
C GLU A 126 12.69 -32.30 -11.94
N GLU A 127 13.51 -32.63 -12.95
CA GLU A 127 13.26 -32.20 -14.33
C GLU A 127 11.91 -32.76 -14.78
N GLN A 128 10.85 -31.97 -14.62
CA GLN A 128 9.61 -32.19 -15.36
C GLN A 128 9.55 -31.26 -16.56
N GLN A 129 9.48 -31.89 -17.72
CA GLN A 129 8.90 -31.39 -18.97
C GLN A 129 7.70 -30.49 -18.68
N GLY A 130 7.87 -29.17 -18.80
CA GLY A 130 6.71 -28.29 -18.71
C GLY A 130 6.98 -26.82 -18.43
N LYS A 131 8.01 -26.20 -19.03
CA LYS A 131 7.94 -24.75 -19.25
C LYS A 131 6.68 -24.49 -20.07
N SER A 132 5.65 -24.00 -19.42
CA SER A 132 4.46 -23.53 -20.10
C SER A 132 4.88 -22.41 -21.04
N ALA A 133 4.32 -22.39 -22.26
CA ALA A 133 4.32 -21.16 -23.04
C ALA A 133 3.72 -20.05 -22.14
N GLY A 134 4.50 -19.01 -21.85
CA GLY A 134 4.03 -17.85 -21.08
C GLY A 134 2.88 -17.15 -21.81
N LEU A 135 2.39 -16.04 -21.25
CA LEU A 135 1.35 -15.26 -21.91
C LEU A 135 1.80 -14.79 -23.31
N THR A 136 0.85 -14.81 -24.26
CA THR A 136 1.04 -14.19 -25.58
C THR A 136 1.37 -12.69 -25.42
N PRO A 137 2.01 -12.03 -26.41
CA PRO A 137 2.28 -10.59 -26.34
C PRO A 137 1.02 -9.76 -26.03
N PHE A 138 -0.12 -10.12 -26.62
CA PHE A 138 -1.40 -9.47 -26.33
C PHE A 138 -1.88 -9.75 -24.90
N GLY A 139 -1.76 -10.98 -24.40
CA GLY A 139 -2.07 -11.30 -23.00
C GLY A 139 -1.20 -10.50 -22.01
N LYS A 140 0.07 -10.24 -22.34
CA LYS A 140 0.94 -9.38 -21.52
C LYS A 140 0.44 -7.93 -21.46
N ILE A 141 -0.06 -7.39 -22.58
CA ILE A 141 -0.68 -6.06 -22.63
C ILE A 141 -1.93 -6.01 -21.73
N LEU A 142 -2.81 -7.01 -21.86
CA LEU A 142 -4.03 -7.08 -21.05
C LEU A 142 -3.73 -7.21 -19.55
N LEU A 143 -2.74 -8.03 -19.17
CA LEU A 143 -2.32 -8.17 -17.78
C LEU A 143 -1.72 -6.86 -17.23
N ALA A 144 -0.91 -6.15 -18.03
CA ALA A 144 -0.36 -4.85 -17.63
C ALA A 144 -1.47 -3.80 -17.44
N ALA A 145 -2.42 -3.74 -18.38
CA ALA A 145 -3.57 -2.84 -18.28
C ALA A 145 -4.43 -3.16 -17.06
N PHE A 146 -4.68 -4.44 -16.81
CA PHE A 146 -5.41 -4.92 -15.64
C PHE A 146 -4.76 -4.44 -14.33
N LEU A 147 -3.43 -4.63 -14.17
CA LEU A 147 -2.70 -4.15 -12.99
C LEU A 147 -2.74 -2.63 -12.83
N CYS A 148 -2.58 -1.87 -13.92
CA CYS A 148 -2.68 -0.41 -13.87
C CYS A 148 -4.07 0.04 -13.42
N LEU A 149 -5.13 -0.63 -13.88
CA LEU A 149 -6.50 -0.32 -13.48
C LEU A 149 -6.83 -0.74 -12.04
N LEU A 150 -6.14 -1.74 -11.47
CA LEU A 150 -6.32 -2.09 -10.06
C LEU A 150 -5.94 -0.92 -9.13
N TYR A 151 -5.00 -0.07 -9.52
CA TYR A 151 -4.66 1.14 -8.75
C TYR A 151 -5.88 2.06 -8.54
N GLY A 152 -6.73 2.22 -9.55
CA GLY A 152 -7.94 3.02 -9.42
C GLY A 152 -9.08 2.37 -8.62
N THR A 153 -8.88 1.16 -8.09
CA THR A 153 -9.81 0.56 -7.11
C THR A 153 -9.61 1.11 -5.70
N LEU A 154 -8.48 1.75 -5.41
CA LEU A 154 -8.21 2.38 -4.13
C LEU A 154 -9.08 3.65 -3.99
N GLY A 155 -9.93 3.70 -2.95
CA GLY A 155 -10.82 4.83 -2.69
C GLY A 155 -10.07 6.09 -2.22
N ILE A 156 -10.70 7.26 -2.34
CA ILE A 156 -10.10 8.55 -1.96
C ILE A 156 -9.67 8.57 -0.49
N MET A 157 -10.44 8.02 0.45
CA MET A 157 -10.05 8.01 1.86
C MET A 157 -8.76 7.23 2.11
N LEU A 158 -8.59 6.09 1.45
CA LEU A 158 -7.34 5.33 1.53
C LEU A 158 -6.18 6.12 0.91
N GLN A 159 -6.41 6.69 -0.27
CA GLN A 159 -5.40 7.45 -1.02
C GLN A 159 -4.95 8.70 -0.26
N ARG A 160 -5.87 9.50 0.28
CA ARG A 160 -5.56 10.74 1.02
C ARG A 160 -4.84 10.46 2.34
N MET A 161 -5.26 9.42 3.07
CA MET A 161 -4.68 9.03 4.37
C MET A 161 -3.39 8.20 4.24
N GLY A 162 -2.85 8.08 3.02
CA GLY A 162 -1.84 7.08 2.70
C GLY A 162 -0.96 7.47 1.53
N THR A 163 -1.38 7.17 0.31
CA THR A 163 -0.57 7.40 -0.90
C THR A 163 -0.24 8.88 -1.15
N TYR A 164 -1.18 9.79 -0.86
CA TYR A 164 -1.08 11.23 -1.15
C TYR A 164 -0.80 12.10 0.09
N TRP A 165 -0.47 11.45 1.21
CA TRP A 165 0.14 12.10 2.37
C TRP A 165 1.55 11.53 2.49
N TYR A 166 2.58 12.33 2.22
CA TYR A 166 3.89 11.79 1.87
C TYR A 166 4.58 11.07 3.02
N ALA A 167 4.51 11.61 4.24
CA ALA A 167 5.00 10.94 5.44
C ALA A 167 4.44 9.51 5.56
N ALA A 168 3.12 9.33 5.43
CA ALA A 168 2.51 8.00 5.41
C ALA A 168 2.90 7.18 4.17
N SER A 169 2.93 7.81 2.99
CA SER A 169 3.20 7.13 1.73
C SER A 169 4.58 6.45 1.70
N PHE A 170 5.60 7.13 2.22
CA PHE A 170 6.94 6.58 2.35
C PHE A 170 6.98 5.37 3.29
N ILE A 171 6.17 5.37 4.35
CA ILE A 171 6.10 4.28 5.32
C ILE A 171 5.25 3.09 4.85
N TYR A 172 4.20 3.32 4.06
CA TYR A 172 3.22 2.27 3.74
C TYR A 172 3.29 1.77 2.29
N VAL A 173 3.75 2.58 1.33
CA VAL A 173 3.80 2.24 -0.10
C VAL A 173 5.19 1.80 -0.51
N VAL A 174 6.21 2.60 -0.21
CA VAL A 174 7.60 2.35 -0.65
C VAL A 174 8.16 1.01 -0.14
N PRO A 175 7.87 0.53 1.08
CA PRO A 175 8.40 -0.75 1.56
C PRO A 175 7.83 -1.95 0.82
N ALA A 176 6.71 -1.82 0.11
CA ALA A 176 6.23 -2.85 -0.79
C ALA A 176 7.28 -3.20 -1.85
N VAL A 177 8.09 -2.21 -2.27
CA VAL A 177 9.17 -2.42 -3.23
C VAL A 177 10.24 -3.34 -2.63
N SER A 178 10.76 -2.97 -1.45
CA SER A 178 11.76 -3.75 -0.73
C SER A 178 11.25 -5.15 -0.39
N PHE A 179 9.99 -5.29 0.05
CA PHE A 179 9.38 -6.57 0.37
C PHE A 179 9.23 -7.46 -0.87
N LEU A 180 8.72 -6.96 -2.00
CA LEU A 180 8.58 -7.79 -3.21
C LEU A 180 9.95 -8.24 -3.74
N GLY A 181 10.95 -7.36 -3.70
CA GLY A 181 12.33 -7.69 -4.04
C GLY A 181 12.90 -8.76 -3.12
N PHE A 182 12.73 -8.58 -1.80
CA PHE A 182 13.10 -9.56 -0.78
C PHE A 182 12.40 -10.91 -1.01
N ALA A 183 11.08 -10.91 -1.14
CA ALA A 183 10.27 -12.12 -1.26
C ALA A 183 10.72 -12.96 -2.45
N LEU A 184 10.94 -12.33 -3.60
CA LEU A 184 11.41 -13.01 -4.81
C LEU A 184 12.87 -13.50 -4.68
N CYS A 185 13.76 -12.65 -4.14
CA CYS A 185 15.15 -13.02 -3.88
C CYS A 185 15.21 -14.21 -2.93
N PHE A 186 14.56 -14.10 -1.78
CA PHE A 186 14.63 -15.05 -0.69
C PHE A 186 13.93 -16.35 -1.05
N TYR A 187 12.74 -16.33 -1.64
CA TYR A 187 12.05 -17.56 -2.04
C TYR A 187 12.90 -18.41 -2.97
N ARG A 188 13.42 -17.80 -4.04
CA ARG A 188 14.28 -18.52 -4.99
C ARG A 188 15.59 -18.96 -4.34
N THR A 189 16.03 -18.33 -3.26
CA THR A 189 17.32 -18.57 -2.62
C THR A 189 17.25 -19.60 -1.49
N ALA A 190 16.35 -19.39 -0.54
CA ALA A 190 16.11 -20.31 0.56
C ALA A 190 15.61 -21.66 0.02
N LEU A 191 14.78 -21.63 -1.03
CA LEU A 191 14.21 -22.82 -1.66
C LEU A 191 14.95 -23.20 -2.95
N TYR A 192 16.25 -22.92 -3.08
CA TYR A 192 17.06 -23.44 -4.20
C TYR A 192 16.97 -24.97 -4.34
N GLY A 193 17.15 -25.47 -5.57
CA GLY A 193 17.30 -26.88 -5.88
C GLY A 193 18.42 -27.56 -5.06
N PRO A 194 18.37 -28.91 -4.91
CA PRO A 194 19.37 -29.64 -4.13
C PRO A 194 20.80 -29.37 -4.66
N GLY A 195 21.73 -29.05 -3.77
CA GLY A 195 23.17 -28.95 -4.10
C GLY A 195 23.69 -27.57 -4.49
N GLU A 196 22.85 -26.64 -4.96
CA GLU A 196 23.32 -25.30 -5.34
C GLU A 196 23.44 -24.36 -4.12
N LYS A 197 24.54 -23.59 -4.08
CA LYS A 197 24.72 -22.50 -3.11
C LYS A 197 24.37 -21.18 -3.79
N PRO A 198 23.63 -20.28 -3.12
CA PRO A 198 23.50 -18.93 -3.64
C PRO A 198 24.88 -18.27 -3.73
N GLY A 199 25.16 -17.62 -4.85
CA GLY A 199 26.31 -16.74 -4.96
C GLY A 199 26.26 -15.64 -3.89
N LEU A 200 27.44 -15.19 -3.44
CA LEU A 200 27.58 -14.23 -2.35
C LEU A 200 26.74 -12.95 -2.55
N ILE A 201 26.70 -12.44 -3.79
CA ILE A 201 25.92 -11.24 -4.16
C ILE A 201 24.43 -11.45 -3.86
N ARG A 202 23.88 -12.61 -4.24
CA ARG A 202 22.46 -12.92 -4.06
C ARG A 202 22.11 -13.14 -2.60
N ALA A 203 23.00 -13.78 -1.85
CA ALA A 203 22.87 -13.91 -0.41
C ALA A 203 22.89 -12.53 0.28
N GLY A 204 23.89 -11.70 -0.03
CA GLY A 204 23.98 -10.33 0.51
C GLY A 204 22.75 -9.49 0.18
N ALA A 205 22.27 -9.56 -1.07
CA ALA A 205 21.06 -8.85 -1.51
C ALA A 205 19.81 -9.25 -0.70
N CYS A 206 19.62 -10.54 -0.44
CA CYS A 206 18.47 -11.00 0.33
C CYS A 206 18.55 -10.58 1.81
N VAL A 207 19.74 -10.59 2.43
CA VAL A 207 19.96 -10.09 3.80
C VAL A 207 19.64 -8.59 3.86
N LEU A 208 20.19 -7.80 2.93
CA LEU A 208 19.94 -6.36 2.84
C LEU A 208 18.46 -6.06 2.60
N LEU A 209 17.84 -6.67 1.59
CA LEU A 209 16.43 -6.44 1.26
C LEU A 209 15.50 -6.89 2.39
N GLY A 210 15.82 -7.98 3.09
CA GLY A 210 15.06 -8.43 4.26
C GLY A 210 15.12 -7.44 5.41
N PHE A 211 16.30 -6.89 5.69
CA PHE A 211 16.48 -5.83 6.68
C PHE A 211 15.72 -4.54 6.28
N LEU A 212 15.85 -4.09 5.03
CA LEU A 212 15.18 -2.87 4.53
C LEU A 212 13.65 -3.01 4.45
N ALA A 213 13.13 -4.21 4.15
CA ALA A 213 11.70 -4.48 4.14
C ALA A 213 11.12 -4.49 5.56
N ALA A 214 11.85 -5.07 6.52
CA ALA A 214 11.41 -5.13 7.91
C ALA A 214 11.58 -3.81 8.67
N TRP A 215 12.63 -3.02 8.39
CA TRP A 215 12.86 -1.70 8.98
C TRP A 215 12.04 -0.62 8.27
N SER A 216 10.72 -0.78 8.29
CA SER A 216 9.79 0.13 7.62
C SER A 216 8.68 0.61 8.55
N GLN A 217 7.73 -0.27 8.82
CA GLN A 217 6.56 -0.08 9.65
C GLN A 217 6.15 -1.43 10.22
N GLU A 218 5.44 -1.43 11.34
CA GLU A 218 5.02 -2.62 12.08
C GLU A 218 4.30 -3.65 11.19
N GLN A 219 3.46 -3.22 10.24
CA GLN A 219 2.74 -4.10 9.31
C GLN A 219 3.69 -4.76 8.28
N TRP A 220 4.61 -3.99 7.72
CA TRP A 220 5.61 -4.51 6.79
C TRP A 220 6.67 -5.36 7.49
N PHE A 221 7.00 -5.08 8.75
CA PHE A 221 7.79 -5.95 9.62
C PHE A 221 7.12 -7.32 9.78
N VAL A 222 5.86 -7.35 10.21
CA VAL A 222 5.09 -8.59 10.37
C VAL A 222 5.00 -9.34 9.04
N THR A 223 4.73 -8.64 7.94
CA THR A 223 4.69 -9.24 6.60
C THR A 223 6.03 -9.90 6.24
N THR A 224 7.14 -9.20 6.42
CA THR A 224 8.49 -9.66 6.05
C THR A 224 8.93 -10.85 6.88
N VAL A 225 8.75 -10.79 8.20
CA VAL A 225 9.12 -11.90 9.11
C VAL A 225 8.22 -13.10 8.87
N SER A 226 6.91 -12.91 8.72
CA SER A 226 5.98 -14.01 8.47
C SER A 226 6.33 -14.73 7.17
N PHE A 227 6.63 -13.99 6.09
CA PHE A 227 7.06 -14.57 4.82
C PHE A 227 8.35 -15.39 4.99
N ALA A 228 9.35 -14.85 5.70
CA ALA A 228 10.60 -15.55 5.96
C ALA A 228 10.36 -16.85 6.75
N VAL A 229 9.61 -16.79 7.85
CA VAL A 229 9.26 -17.95 8.68
C VAL A 229 8.52 -19.00 7.87
N ILE A 230 7.52 -18.63 7.08
CA ILE A 230 6.77 -19.56 6.23
C ILE A 230 7.69 -20.26 5.23
N CYS A 231 8.61 -19.54 4.59
CA CYS A 231 9.60 -20.13 3.68
C CYS A 231 10.51 -21.14 4.40
N LEU A 232 10.99 -20.81 5.60
CA LEU A 232 11.87 -21.68 6.38
C LEU A 232 11.14 -22.93 6.91
N VAL A 233 9.91 -22.77 7.41
CA VAL A 233 9.05 -23.88 7.81
C VAL A 233 8.79 -24.79 6.61
N TYR A 234 8.46 -24.23 5.44
CA TYR A 234 8.25 -25.03 4.24
C TYR A 234 9.52 -25.80 3.83
N LYS A 235 10.69 -25.17 3.92
CA LYS A 235 11.99 -25.80 3.66
C LYS A 235 12.25 -26.96 4.62
N PHE A 236 12.00 -26.75 5.91
CA PHE A 236 12.16 -27.75 6.96
C PHE A 236 11.22 -28.94 6.75
N LEU A 237 9.94 -28.69 6.47
CA LEU A 237 8.93 -29.72 6.17
C LEU A 237 9.25 -30.55 4.92
N ARG A 238 10.10 -30.03 4.03
CA ARG A 238 10.64 -30.76 2.87
C ARG A 238 11.96 -31.49 3.17
N ASN A 239 12.29 -31.68 4.45
CA ASN A 239 13.52 -32.33 4.94
C ASN A 239 14.80 -31.70 4.36
N ARG A 240 14.78 -30.41 4.02
CA ARG A 240 15.96 -29.69 3.55
C ARG A 240 16.68 -29.05 4.74
N ARG A 241 18.01 -29.19 4.78
CA ARG A 241 18.84 -28.58 5.82
C ARG A 241 18.74 -27.06 5.76
N LEU A 242 18.44 -26.46 6.90
CA LEU A 242 18.59 -25.02 7.13
C LEU A 242 20.09 -24.69 7.09
N ARG A 243 20.44 -23.64 6.35
CA ARG A 243 21.82 -23.17 6.21
C ARG A 243 22.02 -21.95 7.12
N ILE A 244 23.25 -21.66 7.49
CA ILE A 244 23.61 -20.47 8.29
C ILE A 244 23.04 -19.19 7.65
N TYR A 245 23.13 -19.09 6.32
CA TYR A 245 22.56 -17.98 5.55
C TYR A 245 21.05 -17.78 5.76
N ASP A 246 20.28 -18.87 5.92
CA ASP A 246 18.83 -18.78 6.18
C ASP A 246 18.60 -18.11 7.55
N GLY A 247 19.40 -18.49 8.54
CA GLY A 247 19.41 -17.88 9.88
C GLY A 247 19.88 -16.43 9.85
N LEU A 248 20.92 -16.09 9.08
CA LEU A 248 21.39 -14.71 8.92
C LEU A 248 20.32 -13.81 8.28
N THR A 249 19.63 -14.32 7.26
CA THR A 249 18.55 -13.55 6.62
C THR A 249 17.39 -13.32 7.58
N PHE A 250 16.98 -14.36 8.33
CA PHE A 250 15.95 -14.22 9.35
C PHE A 250 16.36 -13.24 10.46
N ALA A 251 17.60 -13.34 10.94
CA ALA A 251 18.14 -12.43 11.95
C ALA A 251 18.16 -10.97 11.45
N ALA A 252 18.49 -10.75 10.18
CA ALA A 252 18.43 -9.42 9.58
C ALA A 252 17.00 -8.87 9.48
N CYS A 253 16.02 -9.68 9.08
CA CYS A 253 14.61 -9.28 9.13
C CYS A 253 14.17 -8.94 10.57
N ALA A 254 14.54 -9.77 11.54
CA ALA A 254 14.23 -9.53 12.94
C ALA A 254 14.89 -8.24 13.46
N ALA A 255 16.17 -8.02 13.15
CA ALA A 255 16.91 -6.82 13.53
C ALA A 255 16.25 -5.55 12.98
N GLY A 256 15.81 -5.55 11.71
CA GLY A 256 15.13 -4.41 11.12
C GLY A 256 13.83 -4.03 11.84
N GLY A 257 13.03 -5.03 12.23
CA GLY A 257 11.82 -4.79 13.01
C GLY A 257 12.06 -4.43 14.47
N LEU A 258 13.08 -5.01 15.10
CA LEU A 258 13.44 -4.72 16.49
C LEU A 258 13.83 -3.25 16.68
N ILE A 259 14.44 -2.61 15.69
CA ILE A 259 14.69 -1.15 15.74
C ILE A 259 13.37 -0.39 15.94
N ILE A 260 12.29 -0.78 15.28
CA ILE A 260 10.99 -0.12 15.43
C ILE A 260 10.43 -0.36 16.83
N ILE A 261 10.41 -1.63 17.27
CA ILE A 261 9.77 -2.03 18.54
C ILE A 261 10.54 -1.53 19.77
N LEU A 262 11.88 -1.46 19.69
CA LEU A 262 12.74 -1.03 20.80
C LEU A 262 12.94 0.50 20.87
N SER A 263 12.27 1.27 20.01
CA SER A 263 12.28 2.72 20.08
C SER A 263 11.69 3.19 21.42
N PRO A 264 12.40 4.06 22.18
CA PRO A 264 11.89 4.63 23.42
C PRO A 264 10.54 5.34 23.22
N ALA A 265 10.37 6.02 22.08
CA ALA A 265 9.15 6.72 21.73
C ALA A 265 7.94 5.78 21.57
N VAL A 266 8.14 4.58 21.00
CA VAL A 266 7.07 3.58 20.89
C VAL A 266 6.63 3.13 22.28
N SER A 267 7.58 2.89 23.19
CA SER A 267 7.26 2.57 24.58
C SER A 267 6.52 3.72 25.28
N ALA A 268 6.94 4.96 25.09
CA ALA A 268 6.29 6.14 25.65
C ALA A 268 4.86 6.30 25.13
N ARG A 269 4.63 6.11 23.82
CA ARG A 269 3.30 6.17 23.20
C ARG A 269 2.36 5.08 23.71
N MET A 270 2.85 3.85 23.92
CA MET A 270 2.03 2.79 24.51
C MET A 270 1.59 3.12 25.94
N ASN A 271 2.41 3.86 26.69
CA ASN A 271 2.15 4.25 28.07
C ASN A 271 1.44 5.61 28.21
N SER A 272 1.12 6.27 27.09
CA SER A 272 0.37 7.54 27.09
C SER A 272 -1.08 7.35 27.54
N GLU A 273 -1.68 8.38 28.12
CA GLU A 273 -3.06 8.35 28.63
C GLU A 273 -4.08 7.89 27.57
N GLY A 274 -3.90 8.30 26.31
CA GLY A 274 -4.78 7.91 25.20
C GLY A 274 -4.71 6.42 24.85
N ASN A 275 -3.60 5.74 25.15
CA ASN A 275 -3.39 4.33 24.83
C ASN A 275 -3.45 3.41 26.06
N ALA A 276 -3.34 3.94 27.28
CA ALA A 276 -3.30 3.17 28.52
C ALA A 276 -4.51 2.24 28.69
N ALA A 277 -5.71 2.72 28.35
CA ALA A 277 -6.94 1.93 28.42
C ALA A 277 -6.96 0.74 27.44
N PHE A 278 -6.31 0.86 26.27
CA PHE A 278 -6.14 -0.26 25.36
C PHE A 278 -5.02 -1.19 25.82
N ALA A 279 -3.91 -0.61 26.29
CA ALA A 279 -2.73 -1.35 26.74
C ALA A 279 -3.06 -2.31 27.89
N SER A 280 -3.96 -1.91 28.81
CA SER A 280 -4.42 -2.69 29.96
C SER A 280 -5.36 -3.86 29.62
N LEU A 281 -5.90 -3.91 28.40
CA LEU A 281 -6.73 -5.03 27.96
C LEU A 281 -5.91 -6.33 27.89
N SER A 282 -6.52 -7.45 28.28
CA SER A 282 -5.97 -8.77 28.02
C SER A 282 -5.86 -9.02 26.51
N PHE A 283 -5.06 -10.01 26.09
CA PHE A 283 -4.94 -10.37 24.67
C PHE A 283 -6.31 -10.60 24.01
N PHE A 284 -7.19 -11.36 24.64
CA PHE A 284 -8.56 -11.59 24.14
C PHE A 284 -9.43 -10.32 24.20
N GLY A 285 -9.21 -9.44 25.17
CA GLY A 285 -9.87 -8.12 25.22
C GLY A 285 -9.49 -7.23 24.04
N LYS A 286 -8.20 -7.21 23.66
CA LYS A 286 -7.71 -6.50 22.47
C LYS A 286 -8.34 -7.04 21.19
N LEU A 287 -8.36 -8.37 21.04
CA LEU A 287 -9.02 -9.03 19.91
C LEU A 287 -10.52 -8.69 19.85
N GLY A 288 -11.22 -8.78 20.97
CA GLY A 288 -12.66 -8.47 21.06
C GLY A 288 -13.00 -7.04 20.67
N ARG A 289 -12.11 -6.08 20.97
CA ARG A 289 -12.26 -4.66 20.58
C ARG A 289 -11.92 -4.43 19.11
N ASN A 290 -10.77 -4.94 18.64
CA ASN A 290 -10.25 -4.55 17.33
C ASN A 290 -10.74 -5.42 16.18
N ILE A 291 -11.16 -6.67 16.39
CA ILE A 291 -11.73 -7.49 15.31
C ILE A 291 -12.97 -6.81 14.69
N PRO A 292 -13.97 -6.36 15.48
CA PRO A 292 -15.10 -5.63 14.94
C PRO A 292 -14.69 -4.35 14.21
N LEU A 293 -13.71 -3.62 14.74
CA LEU A 293 -13.19 -2.40 14.11
C LEU A 293 -12.54 -2.69 12.75
N LEU A 294 -11.69 -3.72 12.66
CA LEU A 294 -11.04 -4.15 11.42
C LEU A 294 -12.06 -4.56 10.36
N MET A 295 -13.11 -5.30 10.74
CA MET A 295 -14.17 -5.68 9.80
C MET A 295 -14.97 -4.48 9.35
N ASN A 296 -15.27 -3.54 10.25
CA ASN A 296 -15.95 -2.30 9.90
C ASN A 296 -15.13 -1.42 8.94
N LEU A 297 -13.82 -1.32 9.15
CA LEU A 297 -12.93 -0.56 8.27
C LEU A 297 -12.75 -1.26 6.92
N PHE A 298 -12.50 -2.56 6.91
CA PHE A 298 -12.29 -3.30 5.66
C PHE A 298 -13.55 -3.31 4.79
N PHE A 299 -14.72 -3.53 5.40
CA PHE A 299 -16.03 -3.51 4.73
C PHE A 299 -16.74 -2.15 4.82
N SER A 300 -16.00 -1.05 5.02
CA SER A 300 -16.58 0.29 4.97
C SER A 300 -16.93 0.70 3.53
N GLY A 301 -17.70 1.79 3.39
CA GLY A 301 -17.95 2.41 2.10
C GLY A 301 -16.68 2.97 1.44
N ASP A 302 -15.63 3.26 2.22
CA ASP A 302 -14.36 3.80 1.71
C ASP A 302 -13.61 2.79 0.84
N ASN A 303 -13.77 1.50 1.15
CA ASN A 303 -13.18 0.38 0.42
C ASN A 303 -14.11 -0.19 -0.67
N LEU A 304 -15.26 0.45 -0.93
CA LEU A 304 -16.25 0.00 -1.89
C LEU A 304 -15.66 -0.39 -3.25
N ARG A 305 -14.82 0.47 -3.82
CA ARG A 305 -14.27 0.24 -5.16
C ARG A 305 -13.31 -0.97 -5.21
N TYR A 306 -12.55 -1.19 -4.14
CA TYR A 306 -11.72 -2.39 -4.00
C TYR A 306 -12.60 -3.64 -3.81
N LEU A 307 -13.63 -3.56 -2.96
CA LEU A 307 -14.52 -4.68 -2.68
C LEU A 307 -15.40 -5.08 -3.88
N LEU A 308 -15.81 -4.12 -4.72
CA LEU A 308 -16.45 -4.37 -6.01
C LEU A 308 -15.62 -5.31 -6.90
N PHE A 309 -14.31 -5.40 -6.68
CA PHE A 309 -13.44 -6.31 -7.40
C PHE A 309 -13.03 -7.55 -6.58
N PHE A 310 -12.77 -7.39 -5.28
CA PHE A 310 -12.44 -8.49 -4.37
C PHE A 310 -13.49 -9.61 -4.43
N PHE A 311 -14.78 -9.26 -4.33
CA PHE A 311 -15.86 -10.26 -4.32
C PHE A 311 -15.96 -11.04 -5.65
N PRO A 312 -16.02 -10.41 -6.84
CA PRO A 312 -15.96 -11.14 -8.10
C PRO A 312 -14.73 -12.05 -8.26
N VAL A 313 -13.56 -11.64 -7.75
CA VAL A 313 -12.37 -12.51 -7.76
C VAL A 313 -12.58 -13.74 -6.87
N MET A 314 -13.14 -13.59 -5.67
CA MET A 314 -13.44 -14.73 -4.80
C MET A 314 -14.48 -15.68 -5.42
N ILE A 315 -15.52 -15.12 -6.06
CA ILE A 315 -16.51 -15.93 -6.80
C ILE A 315 -15.82 -16.69 -7.94
N LEU A 316 -14.99 -16.02 -8.76
CA LEU A 316 -14.25 -16.66 -9.85
C LEU A 316 -13.31 -17.74 -9.33
N LEU A 317 -12.62 -17.50 -8.21
CA LEU A 317 -11.72 -18.47 -7.57
C LEU A 317 -12.45 -19.77 -7.24
N GLY A 318 -13.61 -19.69 -6.58
CA GLY A 318 -14.41 -20.86 -6.24
C GLY A 318 -14.93 -21.60 -7.49
N LEU A 319 -15.34 -20.87 -8.54
CA LEU A 319 -15.75 -21.48 -9.82
C LEU A 319 -14.59 -22.22 -10.51
N VAL A 320 -13.40 -21.62 -10.53
CA VAL A 320 -12.18 -22.26 -11.08
C VAL A 320 -11.85 -23.52 -10.28
N MET A 321 -11.88 -23.44 -8.95
CA MET A 321 -11.62 -24.58 -8.07
C MET A 321 -12.64 -25.71 -8.26
N ALA A 322 -13.93 -25.37 -8.35
CA ALA A 322 -15.02 -26.32 -8.61
C ALA A 322 -14.83 -27.05 -9.94
N ARG A 323 -14.56 -26.31 -11.02
CA ARG A 323 -14.29 -26.86 -12.35
C ARG A 323 -13.14 -27.86 -12.31
N GLN A 324 -12.04 -27.47 -11.66
CA GLN A 324 -10.88 -28.34 -11.53
C GLN A 324 -11.10 -29.51 -10.54
N ALA A 325 -12.08 -29.43 -9.64
CA ALA A 325 -12.40 -30.48 -8.67
C ALA A 325 -13.35 -31.54 -9.25
N GLY A 326 -14.08 -31.24 -10.32
CA GLY A 326 -15.02 -32.15 -10.99
C GLY A 326 -14.42 -33.50 -11.42
N GLY A 327 -13.08 -33.60 -11.56
CA GLY A 327 -12.38 -34.86 -11.83
C GLY A 327 -12.11 -35.75 -10.59
N ARG A 328 -12.32 -35.25 -9.36
CA ARG A 328 -12.06 -35.97 -8.09
C ARG A 328 -13.34 -36.28 -7.28
N GLY A 329 -14.52 -36.05 -7.85
CA GLY A 329 -15.82 -36.37 -7.26
C GLY A 329 -16.75 -35.16 -7.03
N ARG A 330 -18.07 -35.42 -7.07
CA ARG A 330 -19.12 -34.38 -7.01
C ARG A 330 -19.13 -33.57 -5.70
N ALA A 331 -18.76 -34.19 -4.57
CA ALA A 331 -18.77 -33.54 -3.26
C ALA A 331 -17.73 -32.41 -3.14
N GLY A 332 -16.53 -32.58 -3.70
CA GLY A 332 -15.49 -31.55 -3.67
C GLY A 332 -15.85 -30.33 -4.52
N ALA A 333 -16.43 -30.54 -5.70
CA ALA A 333 -16.93 -29.45 -6.54
C ALA A 333 -18.07 -28.67 -5.85
N ALA A 334 -18.95 -29.36 -5.12
CA ALA A 334 -20.05 -28.73 -4.40
C ALA A 334 -19.57 -27.75 -3.31
N LEU A 335 -18.49 -28.06 -2.59
CA LEU A 335 -17.93 -27.16 -1.57
C LEU A 335 -17.41 -25.85 -2.16
N HIS A 336 -16.68 -25.91 -3.28
CA HIS A 336 -16.17 -24.71 -3.96
C HIS A 336 -17.29 -23.88 -4.61
N LEU A 337 -18.36 -24.54 -5.09
CA LEU A 337 -19.58 -23.85 -5.55
C LEU A 337 -20.31 -23.19 -4.38
N ALA A 338 -20.40 -23.84 -3.22
CA ALA A 338 -20.98 -23.25 -2.02
C ALA A 338 -20.18 -22.01 -1.58
N PHE A 339 -18.85 -22.06 -1.60
CA PHE A 339 -18.00 -20.89 -1.36
C PHE A 339 -18.29 -19.74 -2.33
N SER A 340 -18.45 -20.05 -3.63
CA SER A 340 -18.82 -19.06 -4.65
C SER A 340 -20.18 -18.44 -4.37
N GLY A 341 -21.18 -19.26 -3.99
CA GLY A 341 -22.52 -18.81 -3.61
C GLY A 341 -22.52 -17.93 -2.37
N ILE A 342 -21.76 -18.30 -1.33
CA ILE A 342 -21.57 -17.49 -0.12
C ILE A 342 -20.92 -16.16 -0.47
N SER A 343 -19.86 -16.15 -1.28
CA SER A 343 -19.20 -14.91 -1.72
C SER A 343 -20.16 -14.00 -2.49
N ALA A 344 -21.02 -14.55 -3.34
CA ALA A 344 -22.06 -13.79 -4.04
C ALA A 344 -23.13 -13.23 -3.07
N ALA A 345 -23.54 -14.01 -2.07
CA ALA A 345 -24.50 -13.56 -1.06
C ALA A 345 -23.94 -12.43 -0.18
N VAL A 346 -22.69 -12.57 0.28
CA VAL A 346 -22.00 -11.50 1.04
C VAL A 346 -21.83 -10.26 0.18
N PHE A 347 -21.50 -10.42 -1.10
CA PHE A 347 -21.39 -9.29 -2.04
C PHE A 347 -22.72 -8.57 -2.22
N ALA A 348 -23.81 -9.30 -2.43
CA ALA A 348 -25.16 -8.73 -2.54
C ALA A 348 -25.56 -7.99 -1.26
N GLY A 349 -25.33 -8.58 -0.09
CA GLY A 349 -25.59 -7.93 1.21
C GLY A 349 -24.75 -6.66 1.41
N TYR A 350 -23.49 -6.68 0.98
CA TYR A 350 -22.61 -5.52 0.99
C TYR A 350 -23.14 -4.38 0.10
N LEU A 351 -23.56 -4.68 -1.14
CA LEU A 351 -24.16 -3.70 -2.04
C LEU A 351 -25.50 -3.16 -1.51
N MET A 352 -26.33 -4.02 -0.94
CA MET A 352 -27.59 -3.62 -0.29
C MET A 352 -27.36 -2.60 0.83
N LYS A 353 -26.28 -2.78 1.62
CA LYS A 353 -25.92 -1.84 2.68
C LYS A 353 -25.29 -0.54 2.15
N GLN A 354 -24.27 -0.65 1.28
CA GLN A 354 -23.43 0.50 0.92
C GLN A 354 -23.95 1.32 -0.27
N LYS A 355 -24.80 0.74 -1.13
CA LYS A 355 -25.28 1.39 -2.36
C LYS A 355 -26.78 1.58 -2.42
N LEU A 356 -27.53 0.59 -1.95
CA LEU A 356 -28.99 0.61 -2.01
C LEU A 356 -29.63 1.12 -0.71
N SER A 357 -28.83 1.36 0.33
CA SER A 357 -29.28 1.84 1.66
C SER A 357 -30.45 1.02 2.24
N VAL A 358 -30.54 -0.26 1.87
CA VAL A 358 -31.57 -1.19 2.37
C VAL A 358 -31.33 -1.52 3.84
N PHE A 359 -30.06 -1.53 4.24
CA PHE A 359 -29.65 -1.66 5.64
C PHE A 359 -29.21 -0.31 6.19
N PRO A 360 -29.39 -0.05 7.51
CA PRO A 360 -28.98 1.21 8.12
C PRO A 360 -27.52 1.55 7.83
N PRO A 361 -27.21 2.82 7.50
CA PRO A 361 -25.84 3.27 7.39
C PRO A 361 -25.13 3.15 8.74
N GLY A 362 -23.81 2.98 8.70
CA GLY A 362 -22.97 2.87 9.88
C GLY A 362 -22.40 1.48 10.12
N ASN A 363 -21.85 1.27 11.31
CA ASN A 363 -21.04 0.10 11.63
C ASN A 363 -21.87 -1.19 11.64
N TYR A 364 -21.28 -2.28 11.16
CA TYR A 364 -21.75 -3.64 11.40
C TYR A 364 -21.79 -3.92 12.90
N SER A 365 -22.85 -4.60 13.35
CA SER A 365 -22.93 -5.13 14.70
C SER A 365 -21.79 -6.12 14.97
N GLY A 366 -21.47 -6.37 16.25
CA GLY A 366 -20.42 -7.33 16.62
C GLY A 366 -20.65 -8.73 16.02
N ALA A 367 -21.90 -9.20 15.99
CA ALA A 367 -22.27 -10.47 15.37
C ALA A 367 -22.02 -10.47 13.86
N ALA A 368 -22.41 -9.42 13.14
CA ALA A 368 -22.17 -9.29 11.71
C ALA A 368 -20.67 -9.19 11.39
N ALA A 369 -19.90 -8.47 12.20
CA ALA A 369 -18.45 -8.41 12.07
C ALA A 369 -17.80 -9.80 12.26
N ASN A 370 -18.25 -10.60 13.23
CA ASN A 370 -17.74 -11.96 13.42
C ASN A 370 -18.07 -12.89 12.24
N LEU A 371 -19.27 -12.75 11.64
CA LEU A 371 -19.61 -13.49 10.41
C LEU A 371 -18.72 -13.09 9.23
N LEU A 372 -18.41 -11.79 9.10
CA LEU A 372 -17.46 -11.30 8.09
C LEU A 372 -16.04 -11.83 8.33
N LEU A 373 -15.60 -11.94 9.59
CA LEU A 373 -14.31 -12.55 9.93
C LEU A 373 -14.27 -14.02 9.51
N ILE A 374 -15.33 -14.78 9.80
CA ILE A 374 -15.45 -16.17 9.36
C ILE A 374 -15.37 -16.25 7.84
N TYR A 375 -16.08 -15.38 7.12
CA TYR A 375 -16.01 -15.30 5.66
C TYR A 375 -14.58 -15.03 5.15
N ILE A 376 -13.84 -14.11 5.79
CA ILE A 376 -12.43 -13.85 5.46
C ILE A 376 -11.57 -15.09 5.70
N ALA A 377 -11.80 -15.85 6.79
CA ALA A 377 -11.11 -17.11 7.03
C ALA A 377 -11.41 -18.15 5.94
N PHE A 378 -12.66 -18.24 5.47
CA PHE A 378 -13.03 -19.08 4.31
C PHE A 378 -12.30 -18.64 3.04
N CYS A 379 -12.23 -17.33 2.76
CA CYS A 379 -11.48 -16.80 1.63
C CYS A 379 -10.00 -17.18 1.73
N PHE A 380 -9.41 -17.07 2.92
CA PHE A 380 -8.03 -17.47 3.16
C PHE A 380 -7.79 -18.93 2.82
N VAL A 381 -8.60 -19.84 3.37
CA VAL A 381 -8.48 -21.28 3.11
C VAL A 381 -8.60 -21.58 1.61
N GLU A 382 -9.58 -20.99 0.93
CA GLU A 382 -9.79 -21.22 -0.51
C GLU A 382 -8.60 -20.76 -1.35
N VAL A 383 -8.01 -19.61 -1.03
CA VAL A 383 -6.81 -19.09 -1.72
C VAL A 383 -5.62 -20.03 -1.52
N ILE A 384 -5.42 -20.56 -0.31
CA ILE A 384 -4.32 -21.50 -0.04
C ILE A 384 -4.54 -22.83 -0.77
N LEU A 385 -5.77 -23.35 -0.79
CA LEU A 385 -6.12 -24.57 -1.53
C LEU A 385 -5.90 -24.40 -3.03
N PHE A 386 -6.28 -23.24 -3.58
CA PHE A 386 -6.01 -22.88 -4.97
C PHE A 386 -4.52 -22.89 -5.27
N TYR A 387 -3.70 -22.11 -4.54
CA TYR A 387 -2.26 -22.08 -4.81
C TYR A 387 -1.58 -23.44 -4.63
N ARG A 388 -2.02 -24.25 -3.67
CA ARG A 388 -1.53 -25.62 -3.50
C ARG A 388 -1.85 -26.48 -4.72
N LYS A 389 -3.07 -26.39 -5.25
CA LYS A 389 -3.50 -27.12 -6.44
C LYS A 389 -2.76 -26.68 -7.69
N GLU A 390 -2.44 -25.40 -7.78
CA GLU A 390 -1.64 -24.80 -8.84
C GLU A 390 -0.13 -25.05 -8.70
N ASN A 391 0.30 -25.71 -7.62
CA ASN A 391 1.71 -25.90 -7.28
C ASN A 391 2.50 -24.58 -7.23
N GLN A 392 1.87 -23.51 -6.73
CA GLN A 392 2.45 -22.16 -6.60
C GLN A 392 2.61 -21.75 -5.13
N PRO A 393 3.58 -22.33 -4.37
CA PRO A 393 3.76 -22.00 -2.96
C PRO A 393 4.12 -20.53 -2.73
N PHE A 394 4.84 -19.90 -3.66
CA PHE A 394 5.19 -18.48 -3.56
C PHE A 394 3.94 -17.58 -3.34
N GLY A 395 2.91 -17.76 -4.15
CA GLY A 395 1.67 -16.98 -4.04
C GLY A 395 0.96 -17.21 -2.70
N ALA A 396 0.94 -18.46 -2.21
CA ALA A 396 0.38 -18.81 -0.91
C ALA A 396 1.15 -18.16 0.26
N PHE A 397 2.47 -18.06 0.16
CA PHE A 397 3.31 -17.48 1.21
C PHE A 397 3.15 -15.96 1.28
N VAL A 398 3.13 -15.29 0.13
CA VAL A 398 2.88 -13.85 0.04
C VAL A 398 1.49 -13.51 0.59
N PHE A 399 0.45 -14.27 0.19
CA PHE A 399 -0.91 -14.04 0.65
C PHE A 399 -1.06 -14.28 2.16
N SER A 400 -0.45 -15.35 2.69
CA SER A 400 -0.43 -15.62 4.13
C SER A 400 0.25 -14.50 4.92
N ALA A 401 1.40 -14.02 4.45
CA ALA A 401 2.11 -12.90 5.09
C ALA A 401 1.26 -11.62 5.10
N ALA A 402 0.56 -11.33 4.00
CA ALA A 402 -0.34 -10.18 3.87
C ALA A 402 -1.52 -10.23 4.85
N VAL A 403 -2.12 -11.41 5.03
CA VAL A 403 -3.23 -11.63 6.00
C VAL A 403 -2.73 -11.52 7.44
N LEU A 404 -1.56 -12.08 7.74
CA LEU A 404 -0.94 -11.99 9.07
C LEU A 404 -0.58 -10.55 9.45
N SER A 405 -0.20 -9.72 8.48
CA SER A 405 -0.05 -8.28 8.67
C SER A 405 -1.34 -7.69 9.26
N VAL A 406 -2.47 -7.78 8.54
CA VAL A 406 -3.75 -7.26 9.03
C VAL A 406 -4.14 -7.88 10.37
N GLY A 407 -3.89 -9.18 10.57
CA GLY A 407 -4.11 -9.86 11.84
C GLY A 407 -3.36 -9.24 13.01
N SER A 408 -2.13 -8.76 12.80
CA SER A 408 -1.35 -8.06 13.84
C SER A 408 -1.98 -6.74 14.28
N ALA A 409 -2.79 -6.09 13.44
CA ALA A 409 -3.49 -4.88 13.82
C ALA A 409 -4.61 -5.14 14.87
N ALA A 410 -4.99 -6.40 15.11
CA ALA A 410 -5.94 -6.74 16.15
C ALA A 410 -5.38 -6.53 17.58
N ILE A 411 -4.07 -6.33 17.73
CA ILE A 411 -3.41 -6.18 19.04
C ILE A 411 -2.73 -4.82 19.25
N VAL A 412 -2.95 -3.85 18.34
CA VAL A 412 -2.37 -2.49 18.43
C VAL A 412 -3.45 -1.45 18.75
N PRO A 413 -3.11 -0.34 19.43
CA PRO A 413 -4.10 0.63 19.88
C PRO A 413 -4.72 1.44 18.73
N GLU A 414 -3.95 1.76 17.69
CA GLU A 414 -4.38 2.60 16.58
C GLU A 414 -4.58 1.77 15.30
N VAL A 415 -5.77 1.87 14.70
CA VAL A 415 -6.17 1.08 13.52
C VAL A 415 -6.62 2.01 12.39
N PRO A 416 -5.72 2.81 11.78
CA PRO A 416 -6.07 3.68 10.67
C PRO A 416 -6.24 2.87 9.36
N LEU A 417 -6.99 3.39 8.40
CA LEU A 417 -7.28 2.68 7.13
C LEU A 417 -6.01 2.29 6.34
N ARG A 418 -4.93 3.06 6.46
CA ARG A 418 -3.65 2.78 5.78
C ARG A 418 -2.95 1.49 6.22
N ILE A 419 -3.31 0.88 7.36
CA ILE A 419 -2.73 -0.43 7.76
C ILE A 419 -3.01 -1.54 6.74
N PHE A 420 -4.03 -1.38 5.89
CA PHE A 420 -4.40 -2.37 4.89
C PHE A 420 -3.49 -2.34 3.65
N TYR A 421 -2.61 -1.34 3.46
CA TYR A 421 -1.75 -1.25 2.27
C TYR A 421 -0.97 -2.52 1.93
N PRO A 422 -0.28 -3.18 2.89
CA PRO A 422 0.39 -4.45 2.60
C PRO A 422 -0.59 -5.48 2.05
N PHE A 423 -1.78 -5.62 2.63
CA PHE A 423 -2.79 -6.54 2.13
C PHE A 423 -3.30 -6.16 0.73
N LEU A 424 -3.62 -4.90 0.50
CA LEU A 424 -4.18 -4.42 -0.76
C LEU A 424 -3.20 -4.57 -1.93
N TYR A 425 -1.91 -4.24 -1.73
CA TYR A 425 -0.91 -4.42 -2.78
C TYR A 425 -0.58 -5.89 -3.02
N LEU A 426 -0.46 -6.69 -1.96
CA LEU A 426 -0.09 -8.11 -2.10
C LEU A 426 -1.25 -8.98 -2.59
N SER A 427 -2.51 -8.61 -2.34
CA SER A 427 -3.67 -9.29 -2.92
C SER A 427 -3.76 -9.10 -4.44
N TRP A 428 -3.23 -8.01 -4.99
CA TRP A 428 -3.17 -7.81 -6.45
C TRP A 428 -2.34 -8.89 -7.14
N LEU A 429 -1.39 -9.52 -6.44
CA LEU A 429 -0.68 -10.70 -6.96
C LEU A 429 -1.65 -11.86 -7.26
N LEU A 430 -2.57 -12.15 -6.32
CA LEU A 430 -3.62 -13.16 -6.52
C LEU A 430 -4.55 -12.76 -7.66
N PHE A 431 -5.00 -11.51 -7.67
CA PHE A 431 -5.94 -11.02 -8.68
C PHE A 431 -5.36 -11.14 -10.09
N ALA A 432 -4.11 -10.69 -10.26
CA ALA A 432 -3.41 -10.73 -11.53
C ALA A 432 -3.03 -12.16 -11.94
N TYR A 433 -2.67 -13.03 -10.99
CA TYR A 433 -2.44 -14.45 -11.28
C TYR A 433 -3.71 -15.16 -11.73
N LEU A 434 -4.84 -14.94 -11.06
CA LEU A 434 -6.14 -15.52 -11.44
C LEU A 434 -6.60 -14.99 -12.81
N TYR A 435 -6.47 -13.68 -13.06
CA TYR A 435 -6.77 -13.07 -14.35
C TYR A 435 -5.92 -13.68 -15.48
N GLY A 436 -4.60 -13.72 -15.29
CA GLY A 436 -3.66 -14.26 -16.26
C GLY A 436 -3.86 -15.76 -16.52
N LYS A 437 -4.18 -16.53 -15.50
CA LYS A 437 -4.38 -17.97 -15.63
C LYS A 437 -5.75 -18.31 -16.21
N ALA A 438 -6.82 -17.96 -15.49
CA ALA A 438 -8.17 -18.39 -15.82
C ALA A 438 -8.69 -17.70 -17.07
N LEU A 439 -8.45 -16.39 -17.23
CA LEU A 439 -9.06 -15.59 -18.29
C LEU A 439 -8.17 -15.40 -19.53
N LEU A 440 -6.85 -15.34 -19.37
CA LEU A 440 -5.95 -15.17 -20.52
C LEU A 440 -5.37 -16.47 -21.08
N ARG A 441 -5.14 -17.50 -20.25
CA ARG A 441 -4.51 -18.76 -20.67
C ARG A 441 -5.51 -19.89 -20.87
N GLU A 442 -6.35 -20.18 -19.88
CA GLU A 442 -7.22 -21.37 -19.89
C GLU A 442 -8.54 -21.16 -20.64
N ALA A 443 -9.00 -19.91 -20.80
CA ALA A 443 -10.28 -19.61 -21.46
C ALA A 443 -10.33 -19.99 -22.95
N GLY A 444 -9.19 -20.33 -23.58
CA GLY A 444 -9.05 -21.02 -24.88
C GLY A 444 -9.59 -20.31 -26.13
N ARG A 445 -10.72 -19.59 -26.07
CA ARG A 445 -11.45 -19.02 -27.22
C ARG A 445 -12.28 -17.76 -26.97
N LEU A 446 -12.33 -17.15 -25.77
CA LEU A 446 -13.02 -15.86 -25.59
C LEU A 446 -12.14 -14.78 -24.94
N PRO A 447 -11.36 -14.02 -25.74
CA PRO A 447 -10.88 -12.69 -25.33
C PRO A 447 -12.02 -11.78 -24.84
N VAL A 448 -13.28 -12.11 -25.13
CA VAL A 448 -14.45 -11.36 -24.68
C VAL A 448 -14.61 -11.35 -23.16
N VAL A 449 -14.38 -12.47 -22.45
CA VAL A 449 -14.58 -12.48 -20.98
C VAL A 449 -13.44 -11.73 -20.27
N SER A 450 -12.20 -11.90 -20.73
CA SER A 450 -11.06 -11.14 -20.21
C SER A 450 -11.17 -9.65 -20.52
N LEU A 451 -11.70 -9.29 -21.69
CA LEU A 451 -12.00 -7.91 -22.07
C LEU A 451 -13.19 -7.35 -21.30
N ALA A 452 -14.25 -8.13 -21.05
CA ALA A 452 -15.39 -7.72 -20.24
C ALA A 452 -14.98 -7.44 -18.78
N ALA A 453 -14.12 -8.29 -18.20
CA ALA A 453 -13.55 -8.04 -16.89
C ALA A 453 -12.71 -6.75 -16.87
N LEU A 454 -11.94 -6.49 -17.94
CA LEU A 454 -11.15 -5.26 -18.08
C LEU A 454 -12.04 -4.03 -18.27
N LEU A 455 -13.12 -4.13 -19.03
CA LEU A 455 -14.10 -3.07 -19.24
C LEU A 455 -14.85 -2.74 -17.94
N TYR A 456 -15.27 -3.76 -17.19
CA TYR A 456 -15.86 -3.58 -15.86
C TYR A 456 -14.89 -2.86 -14.91
N LEU A 457 -13.64 -3.33 -14.84
CA LEU A 457 -12.62 -2.68 -14.02
C LEU A 457 -12.34 -1.25 -14.47
N SER A 458 -12.31 -0.99 -15.78
CA SER A 458 -12.14 0.35 -16.35
C SER A 458 -13.30 1.29 -15.96
N ALA A 459 -14.54 0.79 -15.99
CA ALA A 459 -15.72 1.57 -15.63
C ALA A 459 -15.76 1.99 -14.15
N VAL A 460 -15.09 1.24 -13.26
CA VAL A 460 -14.94 1.60 -11.84
C VAL A 460 -13.70 2.47 -11.62
N SER A 461 -12.57 2.08 -12.22
CA SER A 461 -11.25 2.63 -11.96
C SER A 461 -11.05 4.03 -12.56
N ILE A 462 -11.40 4.21 -13.84
CA ILE A 462 -11.12 5.46 -14.57
C ILE A 462 -11.92 6.64 -13.97
N PRO A 463 -13.23 6.53 -13.70
CA PRO A 463 -13.97 7.62 -13.07
C PRO A 463 -13.43 7.98 -11.68
N ASN A 464 -13.02 6.97 -10.90
CA ASN A 464 -12.41 7.21 -9.59
C ASN A 464 -11.10 8.00 -9.70
N LEU A 465 -10.17 7.54 -10.54
CA LEU A 465 -8.90 8.21 -10.77
C LEU A 465 -9.09 9.63 -11.33
N ARG A 466 -10.04 9.82 -12.24
CA ARG A 466 -10.38 11.15 -12.79
C ARG A 466 -10.87 12.09 -11.70
N ASN A 467 -11.80 11.66 -10.86
CA ASN A 467 -12.37 12.52 -9.81
C ASN A 467 -11.29 12.90 -8.78
N ILE A 468 -10.47 11.94 -8.37
CA ILE A 468 -9.34 12.17 -7.47
C ILE A 468 -8.35 13.17 -8.10
N TYR A 469 -7.98 12.99 -9.36
CA TYR A 469 -7.11 13.93 -10.08
C TYR A 469 -7.68 15.35 -10.10
N GLN A 470 -8.97 15.49 -10.39
CA GLN A 470 -9.64 16.79 -10.47
C GLN A 470 -9.66 17.50 -9.11
N GLY A 471 -9.96 16.78 -8.02
CA GLY A 471 -9.95 17.37 -6.68
C GLY A 471 -8.57 17.84 -6.24
N TYR A 472 -7.55 16.99 -6.38
CA TYR A 472 -6.16 17.41 -6.10
C TYR A 472 -5.69 18.54 -7.00
N ARG A 473 -6.05 18.54 -8.28
CA ARG A 473 -5.73 19.64 -9.20
C ARG A 473 -6.35 20.97 -8.75
N SER A 474 -7.60 20.95 -8.28
CA SER A 474 -8.28 22.14 -7.78
C SER A 474 -7.58 22.70 -6.55
N ASN A 475 -7.25 21.83 -5.59
CA ASN A 475 -6.52 22.21 -4.39
C ASN A 475 -5.11 22.72 -4.72
N TYR A 476 -4.43 22.10 -5.68
CA TYR A 476 -3.06 22.47 -6.06
C TYR A 476 -2.94 23.91 -6.57
N GLU A 477 -3.94 24.43 -7.29
CA GLU A 477 -3.91 25.83 -7.74
C GLU A 477 -3.92 26.81 -6.56
N VAL A 478 -4.69 26.51 -5.51
CA VAL A 478 -4.77 27.33 -4.29
C VAL A 478 -3.52 27.16 -3.43
N LEU A 479 -3.09 25.92 -3.20
CA LEU A 479 -1.88 25.61 -2.42
C LEU A 479 -0.62 26.26 -2.98
N MET A 480 -0.49 26.33 -4.31
CA MET A 480 0.65 27.01 -4.93
C MET A 480 0.61 28.53 -4.76
N TYR A 481 -0.58 29.12 -4.67
CA TYR A 481 -0.74 30.54 -4.35
C TYR A 481 -0.39 30.77 -2.88
N ASP A 482 -0.99 30.02 -1.96
CA ASP A 482 -0.73 30.16 -0.53
C ASP A 482 0.76 29.93 -0.20
N ASP A 483 1.41 28.92 -0.80
CA ASP A 483 2.85 28.67 -0.68
C ASP A 483 3.70 29.87 -1.14
N ALA A 484 3.29 30.53 -2.23
CA ALA A 484 3.97 31.73 -2.72
C ALA A 484 3.80 32.90 -1.75
N VAL A 485 2.58 33.12 -1.25
CA VAL A 485 2.27 34.17 -0.26
C VAL A 485 3.08 33.95 1.01
N PHE A 486 3.11 32.74 1.57
CA PHE A 486 3.91 32.44 2.76
C PHE A 486 5.41 32.73 2.53
N LYS A 487 5.96 32.31 1.39
CA LYS A 487 7.37 32.56 1.04
C LYS A 487 7.69 34.02 0.77
N GLU A 488 6.74 34.80 0.26
CA GLU A 488 6.88 36.24 0.06
C GLU A 488 6.86 36.98 1.39
N SER A 489 5.89 36.67 2.25
CA SER A 489 5.79 37.23 3.60
C SER A 489 7.02 36.92 4.45
N ALA A 490 7.49 35.67 4.44
CA ALA A 490 8.72 35.29 5.15
C ALA A 490 9.94 36.09 4.68
N ARG A 491 10.07 36.34 3.37
CA ARG A 491 11.13 37.20 2.81
C ARG A 491 10.96 38.67 3.21
N ALA A 492 9.73 39.19 3.22
CA ALA A 492 9.45 40.56 3.60
C ALA A 492 9.79 40.80 5.09
N ILE A 493 9.37 39.89 5.98
CA ILE A 493 9.67 39.94 7.42
C ILE A 493 11.18 39.92 7.65
N LYS A 494 11.91 39.02 6.98
CA LYS A 494 13.39 38.97 7.06
C LYS A 494 14.07 40.27 6.60
N ASN A 495 13.43 41.02 5.71
CA ASN A 495 13.89 42.32 5.24
C ASN A 495 13.42 43.50 6.11
N GLY A 496 12.78 43.23 7.26
CA GLY A 496 12.34 44.23 8.23
C GLY A 496 10.92 44.75 8.03
N ALA A 497 10.09 44.09 7.21
CA ALA A 497 8.67 44.42 7.14
C ALA A 497 7.95 43.95 8.42
N ASP A 498 7.08 44.81 8.93
CA ASP A 498 6.20 44.52 10.07
C ASP A 498 4.92 43.87 9.54
N ILE A 499 4.78 42.55 9.69
CA ILE A 499 3.66 41.75 9.18
C ILE A 499 3.12 40.89 10.33
N ASP A 500 1.98 41.31 10.87
CA ASP A 500 1.31 40.59 11.97
C ASP A 500 0.43 39.43 11.50
N SER A 501 -0.06 39.47 10.25
CA SER A 501 -0.92 38.43 9.69
C SER A 501 -0.70 38.18 8.21
N ILE A 502 -0.92 36.93 7.80
CA ILE A 502 -0.82 36.47 6.41
C ILE A 502 -2.19 35.94 5.98
N GLU A 503 -2.77 36.56 4.96
CA GLU A 503 -4.06 36.17 4.39
C GLU A 503 -3.87 35.10 3.29
N VAL A 504 -4.53 33.96 3.45
CA VAL A 504 -4.47 32.80 2.54
C VAL A 504 -5.87 32.20 2.35
N TYR A 505 -6.04 31.26 1.42
CA TYR A 505 -7.36 30.70 1.13
C TYR A 505 -7.58 29.29 1.69
N GLU A 506 -8.83 28.99 2.04
CA GLU A 506 -9.26 27.61 2.28
C GLU A 506 -9.24 26.78 0.99
N LEU A 507 -9.14 25.46 1.13
CA LEU A 507 -9.03 24.54 0.00
C LEU A 507 -10.41 24.22 -0.60
N PRO A 508 -10.55 24.22 -1.94
CA PRO A 508 -11.85 24.02 -2.61
C PRO A 508 -12.42 22.61 -2.49
N ASP A 509 -11.57 21.58 -2.46
CA ASP A 509 -11.99 20.18 -2.37
C ASP A 509 -11.55 19.57 -1.03
N LEU A 510 -12.52 19.44 -0.12
CA LEU A 510 -12.28 18.93 1.24
C LEU A 510 -12.06 17.40 1.28
N LEU A 511 -12.38 16.67 0.20
CA LEU A 511 -12.16 15.22 0.12
C LEU A 511 -10.74 14.90 -0.33
N CYS A 512 -10.15 15.76 -1.17
CA CYS A 512 -8.82 15.59 -1.77
C CYS A 512 -7.74 16.41 -1.04
N LYS A 513 -7.78 16.39 0.29
CA LYS A 513 -6.75 16.91 1.20
C LYS A 513 -6.57 15.97 2.40
N ASN A 514 -5.43 16.04 3.06
CA ASN A 514 -5.34 15.60 4.46
C ASN A 514 -5.71 16.75 5.39
N GLU A 515 -5.57 16.56 6.70
CA GLU A 515 -5.89 17.60 7.69
C GLU A 515 -5.02 18.85 7.52
N VAL A 516 -5.63 20.02 7.75
CA VAL A 516 -5.00 21.35 7.66
C VAL A 516 -5.37 22.22 8.86
N VAL A 517 -4.71 23.36 9.04
CA VAL A 517 -4.77 24.19 10.26
C VAL A 517 -6.19 24.59 10.68
N TYR A 518 -7.04 24.93 9.71
CA TYR A 518 -8.42 25.36 9.98
C TYR A 518 -9.41 24.19 10.17
N ASP A 519 -8.97 22.94 10.06
CA ASP A 519 -9.80 21.79 10.42
C ASP A 519 -9.92 21.67 11.96
N GLU A 520 -11.08 21.20 12.42
CA GLU A 520 -11.38 21.06 13.84
C GLU A 520 -10.34 20.17 14.56
N ASN A 521 -9.74 20.69 15.64
CA ASN A 521 -8.67 20.06 16.43
C ASN A 521 -7.28 20.01 15.76
N PHE A 522 -7.06 20.70 14.63
CA PHE A 522 -5.79 20.68 13.89
C PHE A 522 -5.02 22.01 13.89
N SER A 523 -5.47 23.01 14.69
CA SER A 523 -4.80 24.31 14.79
C SER A 523 -3.35 24.24 15.26
N PHE A 524 -2.97 23.20 16.02
CA PHE A 524 -1.60 22.96 16.47
C PHE A 524 -0.59 22.82 15.31
N MET A 525 -1.06 22.45 14.11
CA MET A 525 -0.22 22.33 12.93
C MET A 525 0.44 23.64 12.51
N ILE A 526 -0.10 24.79 12.96
CA ILE A 526 0.46 26.11 12.65
C ILE A 526 1.94 26.21 13.05
N VAL A 527 2.33 25.53 14.13
CA VAL A 527 3.72 25.46 14.61
C VAL A 527 4.62 24.88 13.52
N TRP A 528 4.25 23.73 12.94
CA TRP A 528 5.04 23.11 11.89
C TRP A 528 5.06 23.92 10.59
N MET A 529 3.97 24.61 10.26
CA MET A 529 3.96 25.48 9.09
C MET A 529 4.88 26.70 9.28
N ARG A 530 4.89 27.30 10.47
CA ARG A 530 5.81 28.40 10.80
C ARG A 530 7.26 27.97 10.69
N GLU A 531 7.60 26.82 11.28
CA GLU A 531 8.94 26.23 11.16
C GLU A 531 9.31 25.94 9.70
N TYR A 532 8.37 25.44 8.89
CA TYR A 532 8.62 25.13 7.47
C TYR A 532 8.85 26.37 6.60
N TYR A 533 8.08 27.44 6.81
CA TYR A 533 8.21 28.69 6.05
C TYR A 533 9.22 29.66 6.66
N ASP A 534 9.81 29.34 7.81
CA ASP A 534 10.70 30.22 8.59
C ASP A 534 10.01 31.54 8.97
N LEU A 535 8.83 31.41 9.58
CA LEU A 535 7.99 32.51 10.04
C LEU A 535 8.03 32.63 11.58
N PRO A 536 8.00 33.86 12.14
CA PRO A 536 7.89 34.08 13.57
C PRO A 536 6.63 33.48 14.22
N GLU A 537 6.70 33.23 15.54
CA GLU A 537 5.61 32.61 16.31
C GLU A 537 4.38 33.50 16.51
N ASP A 538 4.53 34.81 16.34
CA ASP A 538 3.49 35.83 16.50
C ASP A 538 2.67 36.07 15.23
N VAL A 539 3.17 35.66 14.06
CA VAL A 539 2.45 35.84 12.79
C VAL A 539 1.21 34.97 12.71
N GLU A 540 0.03 35.58 12.57
CA GLU A 540 -1.26 34.89 12.42
C GLU A 540 -1.55 34.48 10.98
N PHE A 541 -2.24 33.36 10.79
CA PHE A 541 -2.70 32.89 9.47
C PHE A 541 -4.21 33.08 9.35
N ASP A 542 -4.64 34.01 8.50
CA ASP A 542 -6.06 34.30 8.26
C ASP A 542 -6.53 33.55 7.01
N TYR A 543 -7.22 32.42 7.23
CA TYR A 543 -7.77 31.60 6.16
C TYR A 543 -9.12 32.13 5.70
N ARG A 544 -9.17 32.69 4.50
CA ARG A 544 -10.39 33.18 3.86
C ARG A 544 -11.17 32.04 3.20
N PRO A 545 -12.51 32.07 3.27
CA PRO A 545 -13.34 31.17 2.48
C PRO A 545 -12.99 31.25 0.99
N PHE A 546 -12.88 30.10 0.32
CA PHE A 546 -12.54 30.06 -1.09
C PHE A 546 -13.62 30.73 -1.96
N PRO A 547 -13.30 31.78 -2.75
CA PRO A 547 -14.30 32.60 -3.45
C PRO A 547 -14.86 31.94 -4.72
N GLY A 548 -14.42 30.72 -5.05
CA GLY A 548 -14.70 30.06 -6.33
C GLY A 548 -13.55 30.27 -7.33
N MET A 549 -13.37 29.30 -8.23
CA MET A 549 -12.18 29.22 -9.09
C MET A 549 -12.05 30.37 -10.10
N GLU A 550 -13.17 30.91 -10.60
CA GLU A 550 -13.15 32.06 -11.51
C GLU A 550 -12.74 33.34 -10.80
N ALA A 551 -13.37 33.63 -9.65
CA ALA A 551 -13.04 34.78 -8.82
C ALA A 551 -11.59 34.71 -8.32
N PHE A 552 -11.18 33.55 -7.78
CA PHE A 552 -9.81 33.32 -7.35
C PHE A 552 -8.80 33.61 -8.46
N ARG A 553 -9.01 33.10 -9.68
CA ARG A 553 -8.10 33.36 -10.81
C ARG A 553 -8.12 34.81 -11.27
N SER A 554 -9.22 35.52 -11.14
CA SER A 554 -9.29 36.96 -11.45
C SER A 554 -8.59 37.84 -10.43
N GLN A 555 -8.50 37.39 -9.17
CA GLN A 555 -7.88 38.13 -8.07
C GLN A 555 -6.37 37.85 -7.95
N THR A 556 -5.93 36.66 -8.35
CA THR A 556 -4.56 36.18 -8.09
C THR A 556 -3.68 36.05 -9.33
N ARG A 557 -4.24 36.16 -10.54
CA ARG A 557 -3.43 36.21 -11.77
C ARG A 557 -3.22 37.67 -12.20
N PRO A 558 -1.96 38.08 -12.44
CA PRO A 558 -1.67 39.42 -12.95
C PRO A 558 -2.23 39.68 -14.35
#